data_AF-A0A7X7YG92-F1
#
_entry.id   AF-A0A7X7YG92-F1
#
_cell.length_a   1.000
_cell.length_b   1.000
_cell.length_c   1.000
_cell.angle_alpha   90.00
_cell.angle_beta   90.00
_cell.angle_gamma   90.00
#
_symmetry.space_group_name_H-M   'P 1'
#
loop_
_entity.id
_entity.type
_entity.pdbx_description
1 polymer ?
#
loop_
_entity_poly.entity_id
_entity_poly.type
_entity_poly.pdbx_seq_one_letter_code
_entity_poly.pdbx_strand_id
1 'polypeptide(L)'
;MTSELREGTPAEAAASPGAPAAPDTPLGTVRATATYKGQTVRATHGLAWWDTEEGRPVLDITLFDHAPAAESVAAAAAGRSGDEQSAMVLSLVFRGTGRDLDSLEQCSWTVDFPETGFNQIFATEQPRESCGFVSLAFPSTPKPHGAVHLRLRGDDGDDEAPFAWDLELHLPLAN
;
A
#
# COMPACT_ATOMS: atom_id res chain seq x y z
N MET A 1 -3.67 -45.11 -53.16
CA MET A 1 -3.36 -44.57 -51.82
C MET A 1 -3.25 -43.07 -51.97
N THR A 2 -4.31 -42.36 -51.59
CA THR A 2 -4.40 -40.90 -51.68
C THR A 2 -4.41 -40.42 -50.23
N SER A 3 -3.33 -39.79 -49.79
CA SER A 3 -3.22 -39.22 -48.44
C SER A 3 -3.46 -37.73 -48.50
N GLU A 4 -4.55 -37.31 -47.87
CA GLU A 4 -4.90 -35.94 -47.56
C GLU A 4 -3.94 -35.38 -46.50
N LEU A 5 -3.35 -34.21 -46.75
CA LEU A 5 -2.64 -33.42 -45.73
C LEU A 5 -3.54 -32.25 -45.34
N ARG A 6 -4.11 -32.35 -44.13
CA ARG A 6 -4.90 -31.30 -43.48
C ARG A 6 -4.03 -30.11 -43.08
N GLU A 7 -4.68 -28.96 -43.12
CA GLU A 7 -4.25 -27.64 -42.66
C GLU A 7 -3.56 -27.66 -41.28
N GLY A 8 -2.46 -26.92 -41.18
CA GLY A 8 -1.90 -26.47 -39.91
C GLY A 8 -2.15 -24.97 -39.77
N THR A 9 -3.07 -24.59 -38.89
CA THR A 9 -3.32 -23.21 -38.44
C THR A 9 -2.02 -22.60 -37.91
N PRO A 10 -1.62 -21.36 -38.29
CA PRO A 10 -0.50 -20.70 -37.65
C PRO A 10 -0.82 -20.50 -36.17
N ALA A 11 0.08 -20.93 -35.29
CA ALA A 11 -0.03 -20.70 -33.85
C ALA A 11 -0.08 -19.19 -33.58
N GLU A 12 -1.21 -18.74 -33.05
CA GLU A 12 -1.39 -17.40 -32.53
C GLU A 12 -0.42 -17.22 -31.36
N ALA A 13 0.61 -16.39 -31.55
CA ALA A 13 1.52 -16.02 -30.49
C ALA A 13 0.71 -15.32 -29.40
N ALA A 14 0.57 -15.96 -28.24
CA ALA A 14 -0.07 -15.37 -27.08
C ALA A 14 0.57 -14.02 -26.80
N ALA A 15 -0.24 -12.95 -26.84
CA ALA A 15 0.19 -11.61 -26.48
C ALA A 15 0.80 -11.66 -25.07
N SER A 16 2.05 -11.20 -24.94
CA SER A 16 2.66 -11.01 -23.63
C SER A 16 1.74 -10.16 -22.77
N PRO A 17 1.48 -10.52 -21.49
CA PRO A 17 0.71 -9.67 -20.61
C PRO A 17 1.40 -8.31 -20.56
N GLY A 18 0.72 -7.28 -21.06
CA GLY A 18 1.24 -5.92 -21.07
C GLY A 18 1.60 -5.49 -19.66
N ALA A 19 2.65 -4.68 -19.54
CA ALA A 19 3.00 -4.05 -18.28
C ALA A 19 1.74 -3.40 -17.66
N PRO A 20 1.54 -3.49 -16.33
CA PRO A 20 0.39 -2.89 -15.69
C PRO A 20 0.29 -1.41 -16.06
N ALA A 21 -0.92 -0.95 -16.40
CA ALA A 21 -1.17 0.44 -16.73
C ALA A 21 -0.72 1.34 -15.57
N ALA A 22 -0.11 2.48 -15.90
CA ALA A 22 0.26 3.48 -14.89
C ALA A 22 -1.02 3.95 -14.15
N PRO A 23 -0.95 4.19 -12.83
CA PRO A 23 -2.10 4.67 -12.08
C PRO A 23 -2.54 6.06 -12.57
N ASP A 24 -3.85 6.28 -12.70
CA ASP A 24 -4.44 7.58 -13.07
C ASP A 24 -4.28 8.63 -11.95
N THR A 25 -3.96 8.20 -10.74
CA THR A 25 -3.72 9.05 -9.56
C THR A 25 -2.42 9.85 -9.72
N PRO A 26 -2.40 11.19 -9.57
CA PRO A 26 -1.18 11.98 -9.65
C PRO A 26 -0.16 11.65 -8.55
N LEU A 27 1.14 11.70 -8.86
CA LEU A 27 2.21 11.52 -7.86
C LEU A 27 2.14 12.61 -6.78
N GLY A 28 2.34 12.22 -5.53
CA GLY A 28 2.17 13.07 -4.34
C GLY A 28 0.74 13.09 -3.79
N THR A 29 -0.19 12.35 -4.38
CA THR A 29 -1.56 12.27 -3.86
C THR A 29 -1.60 11.45 -2.57
N VAL A 30 -2.25 12.00 -1.55
CA VAL A 30 -2.73 11.25 -0.38
C VAL A 30 -4.15 11.69 -0.06
N ARG A 31 -5.06 10.72 -0.02
CA ARG A 31 -6.45 10.88 0.42
C ARG A 31 -6.77 9.71 1.32
N ALA A 32 -6.56 9.88 2.61
CA ALA A 32 -6.79 8.83 3.59
C ALA A 32 -7.78 9.29 4.66
N THR A 33 -8.76 8.45 4.94
CA THR A 33 -9.70 8.65 6.03
C THR A 33 -9.85 7.38 6.83
N ALA A 34 -9.93 7.52 8.15
CA ALA A 34 -10.29 6.46 9.07
C ALA A 34 -11.36 7.00 10.01
N THR A 35 -12.43 6.26 10.22
CA THR A 35 -13.56 6.66 11.06
C THR A 35 -13.79 5.62 12.14
N TYR A 36 -13.94 6.08 13.38
CA TYR A 36 -14.29 5.24 14.53
C TYR A 36 -15.25 6.01 15.42
N LYS A 37 -16.40 5.40 15.75
CA LYS A 37 -17.45 5.99 16.61
C LYS A 37 -17.82 7.44 16.27
N GLY A 38 -17.89 7.74 14.98
CA GLY A 38 -18.25 9.07 14.46
C GLY A 38 -17.12 10.09 14.44
N GLN A 39 -15.95 9.81 15.00
CA GLN A 39 -14.74 10.60 14.81
C GLN A 39 -14.07 10.19 13.50
N THR A 40 -13.69 11.16 12.66
CA THR A 40 -12.92 10.91 11.43
C THR A 40 -11.54 11.54 11.51
N VAL A 41 -10.50 10.71 11.36
CA VAL A 41 -9.12 11.12 11.14
C VAL A 41 -8.87 11.20 9.64
N ARG A 42 -8.13 12.23 9.19
CA ARG A 42 -7.82 12.45 7.78
C ARG A 42 -6.32 12.66 7.61
N ALA A 43 -5.75 12.12 6.54
CA ALA A 43 -4.39 12.44 6.14
C ALA A 43 -4.35 12.93 4.69
N THR A 44 -3.47 13.91 4.45
CA THR A 44 -3.31 14.62 3.18
C THR A 44 -1.87 14.58 2.66
N HIS A 45 -0.94 14.13 3.49
CA HIS A 45 0.46 13.95 3.15
C HIS A 45 0.93 12.58 3.62
N GLY A 46 2.03 12.11 3.07
CA GLY A 46 2.63 10.86 3.50
C GLY A 46 4.05 10.70 3.03
N LEU A 47 4.77 9.82 3.73
CA LEU A 47 6.10 9.35 3.41
C LEU A 47 6.04 7.84 3.27
N ALA A 48 6.77 7.30 2.29
CA ALA A 48 6.86 5.87 2.06
C ALA A 48 8.32 5.45 1.88
N TRP A 49 8.75 4.37 2.51
CA TRP A 49 10.11 3.84 2.37
C TRP A 49 10.15 2.33 2.53
N TRP A 50 11.24 1.74 2.04
CA TRP A 50 11.55 0.33 2.30
C TRP A 50 12.38 0.20 3.56
N ASP A 51 11.99 -0.73 4.42
CA ASP A 51 12.76 -1.24 5.55
C ASP A 51 12.89 -2.78 5.44
N THR A 52 13.48 -3.42 6.44
CA THR A 52 13.63 -4.86 6.54
C THR A 52 13.37 -5.34 7.96
N GLU A 53 12.39 -6.23 8.12
CA GLU A 53 12.07 -6.88 9.38
C GLU A 53 12.41 -8.37 9.31
N GLU A 54 13.31 -8.84 10.17
CA GLU A 54 13.77 -10.25 10.19
C GLU A 54 14.26 -10.77 8.81
N GLY A 55 14.79 -9.88 7.97
CA GLY A 55 15.26 -10.20 6.62
C GLY A 55 14.17 -10.18 5.54
N ARG A 56 12.93 -9.83 5.88
CA ARG A 56 11.81 -9.65 4.94
C ARG A 56 11.65 -8.17 4.56
N PRO A 57 11.36 -7.84 3.30
CA PRO A 57 11.05 -6.47 2.89
C PRO A 57 9.79 -5.97 3.59
N VAL A 58 9.88 -4.76 4.14
CA VAL A 58 8.73 -4.04 4.70
C VAL A 58 8.58 -2.73 3.95
N LEU A 59 7.38 -2.45 3.45
CA LEU A 59 7.03 -1.11 2.99
C LEU A 59 6.32 -0.41 4.14
N ASP A 60 6.98 0.62 4.67
CA ASP A 60 6.39 1.50 5.67
C ASP A 60 5.85 2.76 5.00
N ILE A 61 4.66 3.15 5.45
CA ILE A 61 3.96 4.35 5.02
C ILE A 61 3.47 5.08 6.26
N THR A 62 3.92 6.32 6.43
CA THR A 62 3.44 7.22 7.48
C THR A 62 2.64 8.34 6.86
N LEU A 63 1.43 8.57 7.38
CA LEU A 63 0.50 9.56 6.86
C LEU A 63 0.26 10.68 7.88
N PHE A 64 0.14 11.91 7.37
CA PHE A 64 0.04 13.13 8.17
C PHE A 64 -1.16 13.95 7.71
N ASP A 65 -1.82 14.63 8.64
CA ASP A 65 -2.86 15.62 8.36
C ASP A 65 -2.28 17.00 7.97
N HIS A 66 -0.96 17.16 8.14
CA HIS A 66 -0.15 18.32 7.79
C HIS A 66 1.05 17.92 6.92
N ALA A 67 1.78 18.93 6.40
CA ALA A 67 3.02 18.67 5.68
C ALA A 67 4.08 18.12 6.65
N PRO A 68 4.77 16.99 6.33
CA PRO A 68 5.74 16.38 7.23
C PRO A 68 6.91 17.32 7.53
N ALA A 69 7.41 17.27 8.76
CA ALA A 69 8.58 17.99 9.18
C ALA A 69 9.84 17.50 8.43
N ALA A 70 10.82 18.39 8.27
CA ALA A 70 12.02 18.10 7.49
C ALA A 70 12.82 16.92 8.06
N GLU A 71 12.83 16.76 9.39
CA GLU A 71 13.45 15.64 10.09
C GLU A 71 12.78 14.30 9.75
N SER A 72 11.45 14.26 9.62
CA SER A 72 10.70 13.05 9.23
C SER A 72 10.98 12.68 7.78
N VAL A 73 11.04 13.68 6.89
CA VAL A 73 11.44 13.48 5.49
C VAL A 73 12.85 12.90 5.42
N ALA A 74 13.80 13.45 6.20
CA ALA A 74 15.17 12.95 6.26
C ALA A 74 15.27 11.54 6.88
N ALA A 75 14.43 11.23 7.86
CA ALA A 75 14.35 9.91 8.47
C ALA A 75 13.82 8.86 7.46
N ALA A 76 12.74 9.17 6.74
CA ALA A 76 12.20 8.29 5.70
C ALA A 76 13.24 8.05 4.58
N ALA A 77 13.99 9.08 4.19
CA ALA A 77 15.10 8.93 3.26
C ALA A 77 16.26 8.10 3.82
N ALA A 78 16.36 7.93 5.14
CA ALA A 78 17.28 7.00 5.77
C ALA A 78 16.67 5.60 6.00
N GLY A 79 15.45 5.35 5.51
CA GLY A 79 14.74 4.07 5.66
C GLY A 79 14.20 3.82 7.06
N ARG A 80 13.81 4.87 7.80
CA ARG A 80 13.32 4.74 9.18
C ARG A 80 12.21 5.75 9.48
N SER A 81 11.41 5.47 10.51
CA SER A 81 10.42 6.42 11.02
C SER A 81 11.09 7.66 11.62
N GLY A 82 10.43 8.82 11.47
CA GLY A 82 10.71 10.02 12.25
C GLY A 82 10.03 9.99 13.63
N ASP A 83 10.25 11.04 14.41
CA ASP A 83 9.68 11.25 15.76
C ASP A 83 8.39 12.09 15.74
N GLU A 84 8.00 12.60 14.57
CA GLU A 84 6.80 13.42 14.39
C GLU A 84 5.53 12.58 14.58
N GLN A 85 4.52 13.17 15.21
CA GLN A 85 3.23 12.52 15.39
C GLN A 85 2.53 12.34 14.04
N SER A 86 2.24 11.08 13.71
CA SER A 86 1.51 10.73 12.50
C SER A 86 0.01 10.58 12.76
N ALA A 87 -0.79 10.77 11.73
CA ALA A 87 -2.23 10.52 11.78
C ALA A 87 -2.53 9.03 11.60
N MET A 88 -1.77 8.36 10.72
CA MET A 88 -1.92 6.94 10.40
C MET A 88 -0.57 6.33 10.03
N VAL A 89 -0.37 5.05 10.36
CA VAL A 89 0.79 4.26 9.93
C VAL A 89 0.29 2.98 9.28
N LEU A 90 0.90 2.62 8.16
CA LEU A 90 0.66 1.36 7.45
C LEU A 90 2.02 0.68 7.21
N SER A 91 2.14 -0.58 7.61
CA SER A 91 3.31 -1.40 7.32
C SER A 91 2.88 -2.66 6.58
N LEU A 92 3.54 -2.93 5.46
CA LEU A 92 3.26 -4.06 4.58
C LEU A 92 4.49 -4.97 4.55
N VAL A 93 4.36 -6.17 5.10
CA VAL A 93 5.46 -7.15 5.15
C VAL A 93 5.29 -8.13 3.99
N PHE A 94 6.35 -8.31 3.22
CA PHE A 94 6.37 -9.19 2.05
C PHE A 94 7.15 -10.47 2.31
N ARG A 95 6.67 -11.57 1.74
CA ARG A 95 7.34 -12.87 1.78
C ARG A 95 8.54 -12.88 0.85
N GLY A 96 9.67 -13.38 1.36
CA GLY A 96 10.88 -13.60 0.58
C GLY A 96 11.43 -12.29 0.02
N THR A 97 11.71 -12.24 -1.29
CA THR A 97 12.19 -11.02 -1.97
C THR A 97 11.10 -10.32 -2.79
N GLY A 98 9.86 -10.81 -2.72
CA GLY A 98 8.73 -10.26 -3.45
C GLY A 98 8.35 -8.86 -2.96
N ARG A 99 7.78 -8.07 -3.86
CA ARG A 99 7.28 -6.70 -3.60
C ARG A 99 6.02 -6.45 -4.41
N ASP A 100 5.16 -7.45 -4.51
CA ASP A 100 3.88 -7.39 -5.20
C ASP A 100 2.76 -7.89 -4.28
N LEU A 101 1.51 -7.71 -4.70
CA LEU A 101 0.36 -8.10 -3.90
C LEU A 101 0.25 -9.62 -3.68
N ASP A 102 0.85 -10.47 -4.51
CA ASP A 102 0.86 -11.93 -4.31
C ASP A 102 1.88 -12.34 -3.25
N SER A 103 2.96 -11.57 -3.11
CA SER A 103 3.97 -11.74 -2.06
C SER A 103 3.63 -11.08 -0.73
N LEU A 104 2.57 -10.27 -0.65
CA LEU A 104 2.17 -9.61 0.59
C LEU A 104 1.73 -10.64 1.63
N GLU A 105 2.44 -10.70 2.76
CA GLU A 105 2.26 -11.69 3.82
C GLU A 105 1.49 -11.12 5.01
N GLN A 106 1.78 -9.87 5.38
CA GLN A 106 1.13 -9.20 6.49
C GLN A 106 0.85 -7.75 6.14
N CYS A 107 -0.27 -7.26 6.65
CA CYS A 107 -0.60 -5.84 6.63
C CYS A 107 -0.92 -5.41 8.06
N SER A 108 -0.27 -4.36 8.52
CA SER A 108 -0.57 -3.70 9.79
C SER A 108 -0.92 -2.25 9.55
N TRP A 109 -1.86 -1.77 10.36
CA TRP A 109 -2.42 -0.45 10.28
C TRP A 109 -2.59 0.11 11.69
N THR A 110 -2.18 1.36 11.91
CA THR A 110 -2.40 2.08 13.17
C THR A 110 -3.00 3.44 12.91
N VAL A 111 -4.05 3.80 13.65
CA VAL A 111 -4.64 5.16 13.68
C VAL A 111 -4.85 5.59 15.11
N ASP A 112 -4.44 6.83 15.40
CA ASP A 112 -4.78 7.53 16.63
C ASP A 112 -6.06 8.35 16.47
N PHE A 113 -7.05 8.08 17.32
CA PHE A 113 -8.32 8.81 17.42
C PHE A 113 -8.27 9.75 18.64
N PRO A 114 -7.73 10.97 18.52
CA PRO A 114 -7.41 11.82 19.67
C PRO A 114 -8.61 12.22 20.54
N GLU A 115 -9.80 12.42 19.95
CA GLU A 115 -11.00 12.81 20.71
C GLU A 115 -11.53 11.67 21.60
N THR A 116 -11.33 10.43 21.18
CA THR A 116 -11.72 9.24 21.96
C THR A 116 -10.59 8.70 22.83
N GLY A 117 -9.34 9.13 22.59
CA GLY A 117 -8.13 8.58 23.21
C GLY A 117 -7.85 7.14 22.80
N PHE A 118 -8.52 6.64 21.74
CA PHE A 118 -8.39 5.29 21.24
C PHE A 118 -7.28 5.21 20.19
N ASN A 119 -6.44 4.19 20.30
CA ASN A 119 -5.48 3.82 19.27
C ASN A 119 -5.94 2.50 18.68
N GLN A 120 -6.30 2.51 17.41
CA GLN A 120 -6.66 1.28 16.69
C GLN A 120 -5.38 0.68 16.13
N ILE A 121 -5.07 -0.55 16.54
CA ILE A 121 -4.02 -1.36 15.92
C ILE A 121 -4.70 -2.55 15.26
N PHE A 122 -4.56 -2.63 13.95
CA PHE A 122 -5.04 -3.75 13.15
C PHE A 122 -3.85 -4.44 12.50
N ALA A 123 -3.75 -5.76 12.62
CA ALA A 123 -2.73 -6.56 11.94
C ALA A 123 -3.36 -7.86 11.45
N THR A 124 -3.06 -8.23 10.21
CA THR A 124 -3.65 -9.40 9.56
C THR A 124 -2.64 -10.11 8.66
N GLU A 125 -2.69 -11.44 8.68
CA GLU A 125 -1.96 -12.35 7.78
C GLU A 125 -2.77 -12.69 6.51
N GLN A 126 -4.02 -12.23 6.41
CA GLN A 126 -4.87 -12.36 5.22
C GLN A 126 -5.13 -10.97 4.60
N PRO A 127 -4.08 -10.29 4.10
CA PRO A 127 -4.11 -8.86 3.85
C PRO A 127 -5.13 -8.45 2.78
N ARG A 128 -5.34 -9.27 1.73
CA ARG A 128 -6.29 -8.94 0.65
C ARG A 128 -7.72 -8.76 1.16
N GLU A 129 -8.16 -9.69 1.99
CA GLU A 129 -9.52 -9.70 2.52
C GLU A 129 -9.66 -8.71 3.67
N SER A 130 -8.69 -8.72 4.59
CA SER A 130 -8.77 -8.01 5.86
C SER A 130 -8.33 -6.53 5.81
N CYS A 131 -7.30 -6.18 5.04
CA CYS A 131 -6.92 -4.77 4.87
C CYS A 131 -7.71 -4.08 3.75
N GLY A 132 -8.52 -4.84 2.99
CA GLY A 132 -9.37 -4.29 1.94
C GLY A 132 -8.58 -3.74 0.75
N PHE A 133 -7.57 -4.47 0.29
CA PHE A 133 -6.79 -4.06 -0.87
C PHE A 133 -7.67 -4.02 -2.13
N VAL A 134 -7.78 -2.84 -2.72
CA VAL A 134 -8.40 -2.65 -4.03
C VAL A 134 -7.33 -2.70 -5.12
N SER A 135 -6.19 -2.03 -4.89
CA SER A 135 -5.02 -2.09 -5.78
C SER A 135 -3.73 -1.80 -5.04
N LEU A 136 -2.65 -2.43 -5.50
CA LEU A 136 -1.28 -2.17 -5.07
C LEU A 136 -0.35 -2.23 -6.30
N ALA A 137 0.37 -1.14 -6.55
CA ALA A 137 1.32 -1.05 -7.65
C ALA A 137 2.63 -0.42 -7.19
N PHE A 138 3.73 -0.99 -7.66
CA PHE A 138 5.10 -0.58 -7.38
C PHE A 138 5.81 -0.17 -8.67
N PRO A 139 6.92 0.59 -8.60
CA PRO A 139 7.75 0.79 -9.77
C PRO A 139 8.17 -0.58 -10.33
N SER A 140 7.94 -0.79 -11.62
CA SER A 140 8.43 -1.97 -12.35
C SER A 140 9.96 -1.95 -12.56
N THR A 141 10.65 -0.89 -12.13
CA THR A 141 12.09 -0.71 -12.28
C THR A 141 12.82 -0.64 -10.93
N PRO A 142 13.92 -1.39 -10.75
CA PRO A 142 14.65 -1.56 -9.49
C PRO A 142 15.62 -0.42 -9.18
N LYS A 143 15.24 0.84 -9.49
CA LYS A 143 16.04 1.98 -9.04
C LYS A 143 15.56 2.45 -7.65
N PRO A 144 16.46 2.95 -6.80
CA PRO A 144 16.04 3.92 -5.80
C PRO A 144 15.29 5.04 -6.55
N HIS A 145 14.21 5.59 -6.00
CA HIS A 145 13.33 6.60 -6.62
C HIS A 145 12.16 6.07 -7.49
N GLY A 146 11.45 5.04 -7.03
CA GLY A 146 10.13 4.69 -7.58
C GLY A 146 8.97 5.33 -6.82
N ALA A 147 7.74 4.93 -7.15
CA ALA A 147 6.55 5.37 -6.43
C ALA A 147 5.62 4.20 -6.11
N VAL A 148 5.05 4.21 -4.90
CA VAL A 148 3.98 3.28 -4.53
C VAL A 148 2.64 3.92 -4.84
N HIS A 149 1.77 3.14 -5.50
CA HIS A 149 0.34 3.43 -5.55
C HIS A 149 -0.42 2.36 -4.77
N LEU A 150 -1.32 2.81 -3.90
CA LEU A 150 -2.09 1.95 -3.02
C LEU A 150 -3.52 2.48 -2.91
N ARG A 151 -4.48 1.57 -3.03
CA ARG A 151 -5.89 1.80 -2.73
C ARG A 151 -6.37 0.75 -1.73
N LEU A 152 -6.75 1.19 -0.54
CA LEU A 152 -7.37 0.36 0.50
C LEU A 152 -8.77 0.88 0.81
N ARG A 153 -9.70 -0.04 1.04
CA ARG A 153 -11.03 0.29 1.57
C ARG A 153 -11.57 -0.91 2.33
N GLY A 154 -12.04 -0.68 3.54
CA GLY A 154 -12.69 -1.71 4.34
C GLY A 154 -13.33 -1.16 5.60
N ASP A 155 -13.90 -2.07 6.35
CA ASP A 155 -14.45 -1.86 7.68
C ASP A 155 -14.23 -3.13 8.52
N ASP A 156 -14.26 -2.98 9.84
CA ASP A 156 -14.11 -4.11 10.77
C ASP A 156 -15.40 -4.92 10.96
N GLY A 157 -16.51 -4.50 10.36
CA GLY A 157 -17.81 -5.15 10.46
C GLY A 157 -18.45 -5.08 11.85
N ASP A 158 -17.92 -4.26 12.77
CA ASP A 158 -18.48 -4.11 14.12
C ASP A 158 -19.58 -3.03 14.12
N ASP A 159 -20.83 -3.46 14.25
CA ASP A 159 -21.98 -2.55 14.28
C ASP A 159 -22.04 -1.67 15.55
N GLU A 160 -21.40 -2.07 16.66
CA GLU A 160 -21.41 -1.32 17.92
C GLU A 160 -20.28 -0.28 17.98
N ALA A 161 -19.17 -0.55 17.31
CA ALA A 161 -17.97 0.27 17.33
C ALA A 161 -17.31 0.38 15.94
N PRO A 162 -18.06 0.78 14.89
CA PRO A 162 -17.62 0.61 13.51
C PRO A 162 -16.33 1.38 13.26
N PHE A 163 -15.30 0.64 12.87
CA PHE A 163 -14.06 1.18 12.33
C PHE A 163 -14.07 0.98 10.81
N ALA A 164 -13.96 2.07 10.06
CA ALA A 164 -13.92 2.04 8.61
C ALA A 164 -12.77 2.89 8.07
N TRP A 165 -12.18 2.46 6.97
CA TRP A 165 -11.05 3.14 6.32
C TRP A 165 -11.23 3.24 4.81
N ASP A 166 -10.73 4.33 4.24
CA ASP A 166 -10.68 4.56 2.80
C ASP A 166 -9.43 5.37 2.45
N LEU A 167 -8.56 4.80 1.60
CA LEU A 167 -7.22 5.32 1.33
C LEU A 167 -6.86 5.24 -0.11
N GLU A 168 -6.47 6.34 -0.71
CA GLU A 168 -5.81 6.40 -2.01
C GLU A 168 -4.51 7.17 -1.85
N LEU A 169 -3.40 6.56 -2.24
CA LEU A 169 -2.11 7.23 -2.24
C LEU A 169 -1.30 6.91 -3.48
N HIS A 170 -0.49 7.88 -3.89
CA HIS A 170 0.56 7.72 -4.88
C HIS A 170 1.78 8.50 -4.38
N LEU A 171 2.68 7.82 -3.69
CA LEU A 171 3.80 8.44 -2.99
C LEU A 171 5.14 8.08 -3.64
N PRO A 172 6.08 9.02 -3.75
CA PRO A 172 7.46 8.67 -4.04
C PRO A 172 8.04 7.84 -2.88
N LEU A 173 8.83 6.84 -3.21
CA LEU A 173 9.64 6.14 -2.22
C LEU A 173 10.82 7.04 -1.84
N ALA A 174 11.02 7.26 -0.54
CA ALA A 174 12.02 8.18 0.00
C ALA A 174 13.48 7.74 -0.24
N ASN A 175 13.69 6.52 -0.75
CA ASN A 175 14.97 6.00 -1.24
C ASN A 175 14.92 5.69 -2.72
#